data_AF-A0A383E206-F1
#
_entry.id   AF-A0A383E206-F1
#
_cell.length_a   1.000
_cell.length_b   1.000
_cell.length_c   1.000
_cell.angle_alpha   90.00
_cell.angle_beta   90.00
_cell.angle_gamma   90.00
#
_symmetry.space_group_name_H-M   'P 1'
#
loop_
_entity.id
_entity.type
_entity.pdbx_description
1 polymer ?
#
loop_
_entity_poly.entity_id
_entity_poly.type
_entity_poly.pdbx_seq_one_letter_code
_entity_poly.pdbx_strand_id
1 'polypeptide(L)'
;MPIPFSCIDDELYANPPTLLIGTIDKFARLASEPDSRVLLGLKHGGIHRRPPDLVIQDELHLLTGPLGSLAGLYEAAIETLWSSMEHRVKYIAATATTKGTEKDTLQIYGRNLNVFPPPGYSIDDNFFSKVDKGAHGREHIAILGNVNNSRTVLDKPLANLLQQPFGLLKKHPNMTDEIEPYWTTMVYFNSIRELAGARSALEDNICPQW
;
A
#
# COMPACT_ATOMS: atom_id res chain seq x y z
N MET A 1 13.26 -26.79 -10.65
CA MET A 1 13.15 -27.12 -9.22
C MET A 1 12.10 -26.19 -8.64
N PRO A 2 11.00 -26.68 -8.04
CA PRO A 2 10.01 -25.80 -7.42
C PRO A 2 10.66 -25.02 -6.27
N ILE A 3 10.22 -23.78 -6.05
CA ILE A 3 10.67 -22.98 -4.91
C ILE A 3 10.20 -23.70 -3.63
N PRO A 4 11.07 -24.00 -2.66
CA PRO A 4 10.67 -24.66 -1.43
C PRO A 4 9.94 -23.66 -0.53
N PHE A 5 8.61 -23.63 -0.60
CA PHE A 5 7.77 -22.80 0.25
C PHE A 5 6.63 -23.64 0.87
N SER A 6 6.20 -23.25 2.06
CA SER A 6 4.98 -23.75 2.69
C SER A 6 4.12 -22.58 3.14
N CYS A 7 2.80 -22.73 3.03
CA CYS A 7 1.80 -21.79 3.53
C CYS A 7 0.97 -22.38 4.68
N ILE A 8 1.32 -23.59 5.14
CA ILE A 8 0.60 -24.31 6.18
C ILE A 8 1.24 -24.00 7.53
N ASP A 9 0.50 -23.35 8.42
CA ASP A 9 1.00 -22.91 9.74
C ASP A 9 1.68 -24.07 10.51
N ASP A 10 1.06 -25.26 10.57
CA ASP A 10 1.63 -26.44 11.26
C ASP A 10 2.98 -26.89 10.69
N GLU A 11 3.14 -26.82 9.36
CA GLU A 11 4.41 -27.15 8.70
C GLU A 11 5.46 -26.08 8.98
N LEU A 12 5.06 -24.81 9.01
CA LEU A 12 5.93 -23.70 9.40
C LEU A 12 6.37 -23.78 10.86
N TYR A 13 5.56 -24.35 11.76
CA TYR A 13 5.93 -24.54 13.17
C TYR A 13 6.79 -25.79 13.39
N ALA A 14 6.53 -26.87 12.67
CA ALA A 14 7.38 -28.06 12.69
C ALA A 14 8.75 -27.77 12.05
N ASN A 15 8.76 -27.11 10.89
CA ASN A 15 9.93 -26.80 10.08
C ASN A 15 10.05 -25.27 9.77
N PRO A 16 10.33 -24.43 10.79
CA PRO A 16 10.55 -23.00 10.64
C PRO A 16 11.46 -22.63 9.47
N PRO A 17 10.98 -21.79 8.54
CA PRO A 17 11.73 -21.41 7.36
C PRO A 17 12.83 -20.39 7.70
N THR A 18 13.79 -20.22 6.79
CA THR A 18 14.78 -19.13 6.88
C THR A 18 14.18 -17.77 6.53
N LEU A 19 13.10 -17.75 5.74
CA LEU A 19 12.36 -16.56 5.35
C LEU A 19 10.87 -16.79 5.63
N LEU A 20 10.29 -15.94 6.47
CA LEU A 20 8.86 -15.93 6.76
C LEU A 20 8.26 -14.66 6.13
N ILE A 21 7.20 -14.85 5.34
CA ILE A 21 6.42 -13.75 4.78
C ILE A 21 5.05 -13.79 5.43
N GLY A 22 4.62 -12.66 5.98
CA GLY A 22 3.35 -12.55 6.66
C GLY A 22 2.93 -11.10 6.82
N THR A 23 1.68 -10.94 7.21
CA THR A 23 1.07 -9.65 7.53
C THR A 23 1.08 -9.44 9.04
N ILE A 24 1.00 -8.19 9.48
CA ILE A 24 1.14 -7.84 10.90
C ILE A 24 0.06 -8.45 11.80
N ASP A 25 -1.11 -8.78 11.26
CA ASP A 25 -2.18 -9.50 11.97
C ASP A 25 -1.76 -10.94 12.36
N LYS A 26 -0.83 -11.57 11.63
CA LYS A 26 -0.25 -12.85 12.06
C LYS A 26 0.55 -12.69 13.36
N PHE A 27 1.08 -11.50 13.67
CA PHE A 27 1.71 -11.25 14.97
C PHE A 27 0.71 -11.22 16.12
N ALA A 28 -0.53 -10.80 15.87
CA ALA A 28 -1.59 -10.91 16.87
C ALA A 28 -1.84 -12.38 17.26
N ARG A 29 -1.75 -13.30 16.28
CA ARG A 29 -1.88 -14.74 16.53
C ARG A 29 -0.75 -15.32 17.37
N LEU A 30 0.45 -14.70 17.40
CA LEU A 30 1.56 -15.16 18.24
C LEU A 30 1.19 -15.23 19.73
N ALA A 31 0.30 -14.34 20.19
CA ALA A 31 -0.15 -14.31 21.57
C ALA A 31 -1.06 -15.50 21.93
N SER A 32 -1.82 -16.03 20.96
CA SER A 32 -2.82 -17.07 21.17
C SER A 32 -2.42 -18.44 20.62
N GLU A 33 -1.33 -18.52 19.84
CA GLU A 33 -0.85 -19.74 19.19
C GLU A 33 0.49 -20.19 19.79
N PRO A 34 0.51 -21.09 20.78
CA PRO A 34 1.73 -21.45 21.50
C PRO A 34 2.82 -22.01 20.60
N ASP A 35 2.46 -22.72 19.53
CA ASP A 35 3.42 -23.37 18.63
C ASP A 35 4.17 -22.36 17.76
N SER A 36 3.58 -21.19 17.50
CA SER A 36 4.20 -20.10 16.74
C SER A 36 5.46 -19.51 17.40
N ARG A 37 5.69 -19.79 18.69
CA ARG A 37 6.87 -19.35 19.46
C ARG A 37 8.19 -19.71 18.79
N VAL A 38 8.21 -20.82 18.05
CA VAL A 38 9.39 -21.30 17.33
C VAL A 38 9.88 -20.31 16.27
N LEU A 39 8.96 -19.52 15.71
CA LEU A 39 9.26 -18.47 14.73
C LEU A 39 9.98 -17.27 15.36
N LEU A 40 9.83 -17.08 16.67
CA LEU A 40 10.48 -16.02 17.44
C LEU A 40 11.81 -16.45 18.06
N GLY A 41 12.27 -17.68 17.80
CA GLY A 41 13.49 -18.22 18.42
C GLY A 41 13.29 -18.73 19.86
N LEU A 42 12.04 -18.86 20.33
CA LEU A 42 11.78 -19.39 21.66
C LEU A 42 11.99 -20.90 21.71
N LYS A 43 12.54 -21.39 22.82
CA LYS A 43 12.74 -22.83 23.05
C LYS A 43 11.39 -23.56 22.99
N HIS A 44 11.34 -24.62 22.19
CA HIS A 44 10.21 -25.54 22.09
C HIS A 44 10.76 -26.97 22.00
N GLY A 45 10.23 -27.90 22.80
CA GLY A 45 10.67 -29.30 22.78
C GLY A 45 12.16 -29.54 23.06
N GLY A 46 12.84 -28.64 23.79
CA GLY A 46 14.27 -28.74 24.09
C GLY A 46 15.22 -28.32 22.97
N ILE A 47 14.69 -27.99 21.78
CA ILE A 47 15.47 -27.49 20.65
C ILE A 47 15.58 -25.97 20.75
N HIS A 48 16.82 -25.46 20.71
CA HIS A 48 17.07 -24.03 20.64
C HIS A 48 17.04 -23.56 19.18
N ARG A 49 16.18 -22.58 18.89
CA ARG A 49 16.11 -21.93 17.58
C ARG A 49 16.65 -20.50 17.70
N ARG A 50 17.23 -19.98 16.63
CA ARG A 50 17.68 -18.58 16.60
C ARG A 50 16.50 -17.67 16.28
N PRO A 51 16.37 -16.52 16.96
CA PRO A 51 15.42 -15.49 16.58
C PRO A 51 15.78 -14.89 15.20
N PRO A 52 14.83 -14.25 14.50
CA PRO A 52 15.10 -13.58 13.23
C PRO A 52 16.16 -12.47 13.34
N ASP A 53 17.14 -12.45 12.45
CA ASP A 53 18.18 -11.41 12.39
C ASP A 53 17.73 -10.15 11.64
N LEU A 54 16.72 -10.28 10.76
CA LEU A 54 16.25 -9.23 9.86
C LEU A 54 14.71 -9.25 9.73
N VAL A 55 14.10 -8.08 9.89
CA VAL A 55 12.70 -7.81 9.56
C VAL A 55 12.67 -6.80 8.42
N ILE A 56 11.92 -7.14 7.37
CA ILE A 56 11.65 -6.25 6.24
C ILE A 56 10.20 -5.81 6.30
N GLN A 57 9.96 -4.53 6.54
CA GLN A 57 8.62 -3.94 6.50
C GLN A 57 8.37 -3.37 5.11
N ASP A 58 7.39 -3.93 4.40
CA ASP A 58 6.91 -3.31 3.18
C ASP A 58 5.86 -2.24 3.50
N GLU A 59 5.79 -1.19 2.70
CA GLU A 59 4.82 -0.11 2.82
C GLU A 59 4.64 0.48 4.23
N LEU A 60 5.75 0.92 4.85
CA LEU A 60 5.75 1.50 6.21
C LEU A 60 4.74 2.65 6.38
N HIS A 61 4.46 3.41 5.33
CA HIS A 61 3.48 4.50 5.34
C HIS A 61 2.03 4.05 5.63
N LEU A 62 1.74 2.75 5.52
CA LEU A 62 0.45 2.16 5.90
C LEU A 62 0.32 1.96 7.41
N LEU A 63 1.43 1.88 8.15
CA LEU A 63 1.44 1.74 9.60
C LEU A 63 1.22 3.09 10.29
N THR A 64 0.16 3.79 9.92
CA THR A 64 -0.23 5.09 10.50
C THR A 64 -1.55 4.99 11.29
N GLY A 65 -1.80 5.99 12.14
CA GLY A 65 -3.05 6.09 12.89
C GLY A 65 -3.31 4.87 13.81
N PRO A 66 -4.53 4.32 13.85
CA PRO A 66 -4.87 3.20 14.73
C PRO A 66 -4.06 1.92 14.46
N LEU A 67 -3.76 1.65 13.18
CA LEU A 67 -2.98 0.47 12.79
C LEU A 67 -1.54 0.59 13.29
N GLY A 68 -0.93 1.77 13.13
CA GLY A 68 0.41 2.06 13.65
C GLY A 68 0.51 1.90 15.17
N SER A 69 -0.50 2.34 15.92
CA SER A 69 -0.54 2.14 17.38
C SER A 69 -0.56 0.66 17.79
N LEU A 70 -1.34 -0.16 17.09
CA LEU A 70 -1.36 -1.62 17.33
C LEU A 70 -0.04 -2.27 16.92
N ALA A 71 0.51 -1.87 15.78
CA ALA A 71 1.81 -2.33 15.30
C ALA A 71 2.89 -2.07 16.35
N GLY A 72 2.99 -0.84 16.86
CA GLY A 72 3.96 -0.47 17.89
C GLY A 72 3.83 -1.29 19.18
N LEU A 73 2.60 -1.67 19.58
CA LEU A 73 2.40 -2.55 20.73
C LEU A 73 2.99 -3.94 20.51
N TYR A 74 2.73 -4.55 19.34
CA TYR A 74 3.29 -5.87 19.01
C TYR A 74 4.81 -5.81 18.88
N GLU A 75 5.33 -4.79 18.21
CA GLU A 75 6.77 -4.58 18.03
C GLU A 75 7.47 -4.38 19.39
N ALA A 76 6.90 -3.61 20.31
CA ALA A 76 7.46 -3.45 21.65
C ALA A 76 7.51 -4.78 22.42
N ALA A 77 6.47 -5.62 22.30
CA ALA A 77 6.43 -6.93 22.95
C ALA A 77 7.49 -7.89 22.36
N ILE A 78 7.60 -7.93 21.03
CA ILE A 78 8.56 -8.76 20.31
C ILE A 78 10.00 -8.30 20.57
N GLU A 79 10.26 -6.99 20.54
CA GLU A 79 11.58 -6.41 20.84
C GLU A 79 11.99 -6.72 22.29
N THR A 80 11.06 -6.64 23.24
CA THR A 80 11.32 -7.01 24.65
C THR A 80 11.70 -8.48 24.76
N LEU A 81 11.02 -9.35 24.02
CA LEU A 81 11.29 -10.78 23.97
C LEU A 81 12.69 -11.06 23.40
N TRP A 82 13.04 -10.48 22.25
CA TRP A 82 14.37 -10.66 21.67
C TRP A 82 15.48 -10.05 22.52
N SER A 83 15.24 -8.89 23.13
CA SER A 83 16.19 -8.26 24.07
C SER A 83 16.47 -9.15 25.28
N SER A 84 15.47 -9.90 25.77
CA SER A 84 15.65 -10.88 26.86
C SER A 84 16.54 -12.07 26.49
N MET A 85 16.75 -12.30 25.19
CA MET A 85 17.67 -13.30 24.64
C MET A 85 19.01 -12.69 24.20
N GLU A 86 19.30 -11.44 24.60
CA GLU A 86 20.48 -10.69 24.14
C GLU A 86 20.54 -10.56 22.60
N HIS A 87 19.38 -10.61 21.94
CA HIS A 87 19.26 -10.53 20.49
C HIS A 87 18.65 -9.20 20.07
N ARG A 88 19.23 -8.59 19.04
CA ARG A 88 18.71 -7.34 18.47
C ARG A 88 18.54 -7.47 16.98
N VAL A 89 17.30 -7.56 16.54
CA VAL A 89 16.93 -7.67 15.13
C VAL A 89 17.29 -6.39 14.36
N LYS A 90 17.59 -6.52 13.06
CA LYS A 90 17.71 -5.39 12.14
C LYS A 90 16.38 -5.14 11.44
N TYR A 91 15.93 -3.90 11.37
CA TYR A 91 14.79 -3.51 10.53
C TYR A 91 15.27 -2.84 9.24
N ILE A 92 14.63 -3.18 8.13
CA ILE A 92 14.69 -2.47 6.85
C ILE A 92 13.24 -2.22 6.44
N ALA A 93 12.91 -0.99 6.05
CA ALA A 93 11.55 -0.64 5.67
C ALA A 93 11.52 0.02 4.29
N ALA A 94 10.58 -0.41 3.45
CA ALA A 94 10.23 0.25 2.20
C ALA A 94 9.07 1.22 2.43
N THR A 95 9.12 2.40 1.82
CA THR A 95 8.03 3.39 1.91
C THR A 95 7.99 4.30 0.69
N ALA A 96 6.78 4.61 0.22
CA ALA A 96 6.54 5.58 -0.85
C ALA A 96 6.73 7.03 -0.39
N THR A 97 6.60 7.31 0.91
CA THR A 97 6.76 8.67 1.46
C THR A 97 7.67 8.66 2.68
N THR A 98 8.60 9.61 2.73
CA THR A 98 9.57 9.77 3.83
C THR A 98 9.17 10.87 4.83
N LYS A 99 8.09 11.60 4.54
CA LYS A 99 7.63 12.71 5.38
C LYS A 99 7.00 12.17 6.66
N GLY A 100 7.59 12.51 7.81
CA GLY A 100 7.10 12.06 9.12
C GLY A 100 7.63 10.69 9.56
N THR A 101 8.31 9.96 8.67
CA THR A 101 8.80 8.60 8.92
C THR A 101 9.75 8.51 10.10
N GLU A 102 10.52 9.55 10.42
CA GLU A 102 11.40 9.57 11.60
C GLU A 102 10.60 9.41 12.90
N LYS A 103 9.49 10.15 13.02
CA LYS A 103 8.59 10.05 14.16
C LYS A 103 7.88 8.70 14.17
N ASP A 104 7.38 8.24 13.03
CA ASP A 104 6.65 6.96 12.94
C ASP A 104 7.58 5.78 13.30
N THR A 105 8.82 5.78 12.79
CA THR A 105 9.82 4.75 13.10
C THR A 105 10.16 4.73 14.59
N LEU A 106 10.30 5.90 15.21
CA LEU A 106 10.55 6.00 16.64
C LEU A 106 9.35 5.49 17.46
N GLN A 107 8.13 5.81 17.05
CA GLN A 107 6.91 5.41 17.76
C GLN A 107 6.59 3.92 17.60
N ILE A 108 6.84 3.33 16.44
CA ILE A 108 6.54 1.92 16.16
C ILE A 108 7.67 1.02 16.68
N TYR A 109 8.92 1.34 16.34
CA TYR A 109 10.05 0.44 16.57
C TYR A 109 10.99 0.88 17.70
N GLY A 110 10.80 2.08 18.28
CA GLY A 110 11.70 2.60 19.31
C GLY A 110 13.13 2.83 18.81
N ARG A 111 13.32 3.07 17.51
CA ARG A 111 14.63 3.10 16.85
C ARG A 111 14.84 4.38 16.05
N ASN A 112 16.08 4.83 16.00
CA ASN A 112 16.47 5.96 15.14
C ASN A 112 16.46 5.53 13.67
N LEU A 113 15.87 6.38 12.82
CA LEU A 113 15.78 6.15 11.39
C LEU A 113 17.10 6.47 10.68
N ASN A 114 17.46 5.65 9.69
CA ASN A 114 18.44 6.01 8.68
C ASN A 114 17.77 5.87 7.31
N VAL A 115 17.78 6.94 6.51
CA VAL A 115 17.10 6.99 5.21
C VAL A 115 18.11 6.66 4.11
N PHE A 116 17.79 5.66 3.30
CA PHE A 116 18.54 5.31 2.10
C PHE A 116 17.60 5.16 0.90
N PRO A 117 17.94 5.72 -0.26
CA PRO A 117 19.02 6.67 -0.51
C PRO A 117 18.81 7.98 0.27
N PRO A 118 19.89 8.71 0.62
CA PRO A 118 19.74 9.99 1.28
C PRO A 118 18.97 10.97 0.38
N PRO A 119 18.23 11.94 0.96
CA PRO A 119 17.55 12.96 0.17
C PRO A 119 18.54 13.72 -0.70
N GLY A 120 18.20 13.93 -1.98
CA GLY A 120 19.00 14.72 -2.91
C GLY A 120 18.88 16.23 -2.65
N TYR A 121 19.50 17.03 -3.52
CA TYR A 121 19.58 18.49 -3.34
C TYR A 121 18.26 19.22 -3.62
N SER A 122 17.39 18.64 -4.45
CA SER A 122 16.10 19.21 -4.82
C SER A 122 15.02 18.12 -4.85
N ILE A 123 13.75 18.53 -4.91
CA ILE A 123 12.61 17.60 -4.98
C ILE A 123 12.61 16.73 -6.24
N ASP A 124 13.28 17.19 -7.31
CA ASP A 124 13.43 16.47 -8.57
C ASP A 124 14.59 15.46 -8.55
N ASP A 125 15.39 15.47 -7.46
CA ASP A 125 16.56 14.63 -7.28
C ASP A 125 16.32 13.63 -6.14
N ASN A 126 15.71 12.50 -6.48
CA ASN A 126 15.29 11.47 -5.52
C ASN A 126 16.08 10.14 -5.67
N PHE A 127 17.23 10.15 -6.36
CA PHE A 127 18.10 9.00 -6.69
C PHE A 127 17.47 7.94 -7.61
N PHE A 128 16.17 7.69 -7.52
CA PHE A 128 15.47 6.62 -8.25
C PHE A 128 14.98 7.04 -9.64
N SER A 129 14.66 8.31 -9.85
CA SER A 129 14.13 8.81 -11.11
C SER A 129 14.65 10.21 -11.45
N LYS A 130 14.46 10.60 -12.71
CA LYS A 130 14.70 11.96 -13.21
C LYS A 130 13.47 12.44 -13.93
N VAL A 131 13.14 13.72 -13.77
CA VAL A 131 12.04 14.35 -14.50
C VAL A 131 12.42 14.47 -15.97
N ASP A 132 11.64 13.83 -16.83
CA ASP A 132 11.71 14.06 -18.27
C ASP A 132 10.91 15.32 -18.62
N LYS A 133 11.61 16.37 -19.07
CA LYS A 133 11.00 17.65 -19.48
C LYS A 133 10.58 17.67 -20.95
N GLY A 134 10.94 16.67 -21.73
CA GLY A 134 10.60 16.55 -23.16
C GLY A 134 9.33 15.74 -23.41
N ALA A 135 8.96 14.84 -22.49
CA ALA A 135 7.72 14.08 -22.58
C ALA A 135 6.48 14.91 -22.22
N HIS A 136 5.36 14.62 -22.87
CA HIS A 136 4.06 15.16 -22.49
C HIS A 136 3.65 14.59 -21.12
N GLY A 137 3.50 15.48 -20.13
CA GLY A 137 2.97 15.12 -18.81
C GLY A 137 1.46 14.87 -18.82
N ARG A 138 0.92 14.52 -17.66
CA ARG A 138 -0.53 14.47 -17.44
C ARG A 138 -1.04 15.86 -17.04
N GLU A 139 -2.10 16.32 -17.68
CA GLU A 139 -2.80 17.52 -17.26
C GLU A 139 -3.84 17.15 -16.19
N HIS A 140 -3.75 17.80 -15.03
CA HIS A 140 -4.66 17.58 -13.91
C HIS A 140 -5.62 18.76 -13.80
N ILE A 141 -6.93 18.50 -13.95
CA ILE A 141 -7.97 19.52 -13.86
C ILE A 141 -8.81 19.23 -12.61
N ALA A 142 -8.96 20.23 -11.74
CA ALA A 142 -9.83 20.16 -10.57
C ALA A 142 -11.12 20.93 -10.84
N ILE A 143 -12.27 20.27 -10.63
CA ILE A 143 -13.60 20.89 -10.74
C ILE A 143 -14.16 21.04 -9.33
N LEU A 144 -14.28 22.29 -8.87
CA LEU A 144 -14.92 22.57 -7.60
C LEU A 144 -16.44 22.62 -7.76
N GLY A 145 -17.11 21.68 -7.11
CA GLY A 145 -18.56 21.60 -7.08
C GLY A 145 -19.23 22.50 -6.07
N ASN A 146 -20.53 22.77 -6.26
CA ASN A 146 -21.34 23.38 -5.21
C ASN A 146 -21.52 22.36 -4.07
N VAL A 147 -21.28 22.79 -2.83
CA VAL A 147 -21.38 21.97 -1.60
C VAL A 147 -22.73 21.25 -1.50
N ASN A 148 -23.80 21.86 -1.99
CA ASN A 148 -25.16 21.32 -1.91
C ASN A 148 -25.54 20.41 -3.10
N ASN A 149 -24.70 20.31 -4.13
CA ASN A 149 -25.00 19.52 -5.33
C ASN A 149 -23.76 18.81 -5.90
N SER A 150 -23.00 18.16 -5.01
CA SER A 150 -21.79 17.42 -5.35
C SER A 150 -22.01 16.32 -6.39
N ARG A 151 -23.24 15.78 -6.51
CA ARG A 151 -23.59 14.74 -7.49
C ARG A 151 -23.55 15.25 -8.94
N THR A 152 -24.08 16.44 -9.22
CA THR A 152 -24.06 17.01 -10.59
C THR A 152 -22.66 17.31 -11.12
N VAL A 153 -21.67 17.43 -10.23
CA VAL A 153 -20.27 17.72 -10.57
C VAL A 153 -19.57 16.47 -11.07
N LEU A 154 -20.16 15.29 -10.83
CA LEU A 154 -19.68 14.02 -11.36
C LEU A 154 -20.35 13.69 -12.69
N ASP A 155 -21.69 13.69 -12.73
CA ASP A 155 -22.44 13.15 -13.86
C ASP A 155 -22.21 13.93 -15.16
N LYS A 156 -22.24 15.27 -15.10
CA LYS A 156 -22.12 16.11 -16.31
C LYS A 156 -20.72 16.04 -16.94
N PRO A 157 -19.62 16.18 -16.18
CA PRO A 157 -18.29 16.02 -16.77
C PRO A 157 -18.06 14.60 -17.29
N LEU A 158 -18.51 13.55 -16.58
CA LEU A 158 -18.36 12.17 -17.05
C LEU A 158 -19.14 11.91 -18.34
N ALA A 159 -20.41 12.32 -18.40
CA ALA A 159 -21.21 12.20 -19.62
C ALA A 159 -20.55 12.93 -20.81
N ASN A 160 -20.00 14.12 -20.56
CA ASN A 160 -19.30 14.88 -21.59
C ASN A 160 -18.03 14.16 -22.05
N LEU A 161 -17.19 13.68 -21.12
CA LEU A 161 -15.97 12.93 -21.42
C LEU A 161 -16.27 11.67 -22.23
N LEU A 162 -17.30 10.91 -21.86
CA LEU A 162 -17.72 9.70 -22.59
C LEU A 162 -18.27 10.01 -23.99
N GLN A 163 -18.82 11.20 -24.20
CA GLN A 163 -19.32 11.63 -25.51
C GLN A 163 -18.20 12.13 -26.45
N GLN A 164 -17.07 12.60 -25.91
CA GLN A 164 -15.97 13.18 -26.71
C GLN A 164 -15.36 12.21 -27.73
N PRO A 165 -15.08 10.92 -27.43
CA PRO A 165 -14.53 9.98 -28.41
C PRO A 165 -15.35 9.92 -29.70
N PHE A 166 -16.69 9.88 -29.59
CA PHE A 166 -17.58 9.89 -30.75
C PHE A 166 -17.47 11.19 -31.57
N GLY A 167 -17.41 12.33 -30.88
CA GLY A 167 -17.26 13.64 -31.52
C GLY A 167 -15.91 13.79 -32.24
N LEU A 168 -14.84 13.26 -31.64
CA LEU A 168 -13.50 13.25 -32.20
C LEU A 168 -13.41 12.33 -33.41
N LEU A 169 -13.97 11.12 -33.34
CA LEU A 169 -13.94 10.15 -34.43
C LEU A 169 -14.68 10.66 -35.66
N LYS A 170 -15.81 11.35 -35.47
CA LYS A 170 -16.56 11.98 -36.57
C LYS A 170 -15.76 13.09 -37.27
N LYS A 171 -14.94 13.84 -36.52
CA LYS A 171 -14.10 14.92 -37.07
C LYS A 171 -12.79 14.40 -37.65
N HIS A 172 -12.25 13.33 -37.10
CA HIS A 172 -10.96 12.74 -37.46
C HIS A 172 -11.10 11.22 -37.65
N PRO A 173 -11.70 10.77 -38.78
CA PRO A 173 -11.99 9.34 -39.01
C PRO A 173 -10.75 8.45 -39.10
N ASN A 174 -9.57 9.05 -39.33
CA ASN A 174 -8.30 8.34 -39.48
C ASN A 174 -7.54 8.18 -38.15
N MET A 175 -8.07 8.68 -37.03
CA MET A 175 -7.43 8.64 -35.71
C MET A 175 -8.06 7.60 -34.77
N THR A 176 -8.58 6.51 -35.32
CA THR A 176 -9.30 5.49 -34.55
C THR A 176 -8.44 4.92 -33.42
N ASP A 177 -7.18 4.59 -33.71
CA ASP A 177 -6.26 3.99 -32.74
C ASP A 177 -5.90 4.96 -31.60
N GLU A 178 -5.78 6.26 -31.89
CA GLU A 178 -5.50 7.28 -30.89
C GLU A 178 -6.72 7.62 -30.02
N ILE A 179 -7.93 7.44 -30.54
CA ILE A 179 -9.19 7.71 -29.85
C ILE A 179 -9.63 6.51 -28.99
N GLU A 180 -9.27 5.29 -29.39
CA GLU A 180 -9.68 4.04 -28.73
C GLU A 180 -9.53 4.04 -27.19
N PRO A 181 -8.43 4.54 -26.60
CA PRO A 181 -8.26 4.55 -25.15
C PRO A 181 -9.30 5.38 -24.39
N TYR A 182 -9.96 6.35 -25.05
CA TYR A 182 -10.88 7.29 -24.42
C TYR A 182 -12.32 6.79 -24.35
N TRP A 183 -12.63 5.61 -24.92
CA TRP A 183 -13.96 4.97 -24.75
C TRP A 183 -14.23 4.50 -23.32
N THR A 184 -13.19 4.33 -22.51
CA THR A 184 -13.33 3.94 -21.11
C THR A 184 -12.87 5.06 -20.19
N THR A 185 -13.74 5.50 -19.29
CA THR A 185 -13.40 6.46 -18.24
C THR A 185 -13.33 5.76 -16.88
N MET A 186 -12.17 5.83 -16.22
CA MET A 186 -12.00 5.31 -14.86
C MET A 186 -12.28 6.39 -13.83
N VAL A 187 -13.08 6.06 -12.82
CA VAL A 187 -13.48 6.97 -11.74
C VAL A 187 -13.18 6.33 -10.39
N TYR A 188 -12.46 7.03 -9.53
CA TYR A 188 -12.09 6.57 -8.19
C TYR A 188 -12.88 7.32 -7.13
N PHE A 189 -13.21 6.62 -6.04
CA PHE A 189 -13.94 7.16 -4.91
C PHE A 189 -13.20 6.85 -3.61
N ASN A 190 -13.35 7.71 -2.61
CA ASN A 190 -12.67 7.51 -1.33
C ASN A 190 -13.35 6.43 -0.47
N SER A 191 -14.61 6.09 -0.76
CA SER A 191 -15.36 5.08 -0.02
C SER A 191 -16.35 4.30 -0.90
N ILE A 192 -16.70 3.09 -0.46
CA ILE A 192 -17.75 2.26 -1.08
C ILE A 192 -19.09 3.00 -1.08
N ARG A 193 -19.37 3.80 -0.05
CA ARG A 193 -20.62 4.59 0.04
C ARG A 193 -20.71 5.64 -1.06
N GLU A 194 -19.61 6.33 -1.34
CA GLU A 194 -19.54 7.31 -2.42
C GLU A 194 -19.66 6.65 -3.79
N LEU A 195 -18.96 5.52 -3.99
CA LEU A 195 -19.08 4.72 -5.21
C LEU A 195 -20.53 4.29 -5.47
N ALA A 196 -21.21 3.75 -4.45
CA ALA A 196 -22.60 3.32 -4.58
C ALA A 196 -23.52 4.49 -4.94
N GLY A 197 -23.34 5.64 -4.28
CA GLY A 197 -24.11 6.84 -4.58
C GLY A 197 -23.87 7.38 -5.99
N ALA A 198 -22.62 7.33 -6.47
CA ALA A 198 -22.26 7.72 -7.82
C ALA A 198 -22.84 6.76 -8.86
N ARG A 199 -22.75 5.44 -8.63
CA ARG A 199 -23.31 4.44 -9.56
C ARG A 199 -24.80 4.65 -9.78
N SER A 200 -25.57 4.82 -8.70
CA SER A 200 -27.00 5.10 -8.80
C SER A 200 -27.28 6.39 -9.55
N ALA A 201 -26.54 7.47 -9.28
CA ALA A 201 -26.72 8.75 -9.97
C ALA A 201 -26.44 8.65 -11.48
N LEU A 202 -25.39 7.91 -11.87
CA LEU A 202 -25.05 7.70 -13.28
C LEU A 202 -26.07 6.81 -13.99
N GLU A 203 -26.54 5.74 -13.35
CA GLU A 203 -27.59 4.87 -13.90
C GLU A 203 -28.92 5.63 -14.11
N ASP A 204 -29.25 6.56 -13.20
CA ASP A 204 -30.46 7.38 -13.31
C ASP A 204 -30.36 8.48 -14.38
N ASN A 205 -29.18 9.11 -14.51
CA ASN A 205 -29.00 10.33 -15.32
C ASN A 205 -28.32 10.11 -16.68
N ILE A 206 -27.59 9.01 -16.87
CA ILE A 206 -26.88 8.67 -18.10
C ILE A 206 -27.52 7.42 -18.68
N CYS A 207 -28.28 7.59 -19.76
CA CYS A 207 -28.95 6.46 -20.41
C CYS A 207 -27.92 5.45 -20.94
N PRO A 208 -27.98 4.17 -20.56
CA PRO A 208 -27.06 3.14 -21.06
C PRO A 208 -27.37 2.69 -22.49
N GLN A 209 -28.36 3.28 -23.15
CA GLN A 209 -28.80 2.89 -24.49
C GLN A 209 -28.10 3.76 -25.53
N TRP A 210 -27.26 3.12 -26.33
CA TRP A 210 -26.65 3.69 -27.54
C TRP A 210 -27.51 3.38 -28.75
#